data_AF-A0A527A0Y0-F1
#
_entry.id   AF-A0A527A0Y0-F1
#
_cell.length_a   1.000
_cell.length_b   1.000
_cell.length_c   1.000
_cell.angle_alpha   90.00
_cell.angle_beta   90.00
_cell.angle_gamma   90.00
#
_symmetry.space_group_name_H-M   'P 1'
#
loop_
_entity.id
_entity.type
_entity.pdbx_description
1 polymer ?
#
loop_
_entity_poly.entity_id
_entity_poly.type
_entity_poly.pdbx_seq_one_letter_code
_entity_poly.pdbx_strand_id
1 'polypeptide(L)'
;MPHEREPTLDEILNEPIIRNVMAVDGYTAEHIRYLMRQVAGAQMKPSKRDGAPQRLPHPAITAPSAGAHLKHDGHRSAPPDASSTD
;
A
#
# COMPACT_ATOMS: atom_id res chain seq x y z
N MET A 1 29.31 3.71 39.86
CA MET A 1 27.98 3.50 39.25
C MET A 1 28.13 2.35 38.27
N PRO A 2 27.44 1.21 38.43
CA PRO A 2 27.48 0.18 37.40
C PRO A 2 26.82 0.74 36.14
N HIS A 3 27.51 0.63 35.00
CA HIS A 3 26.91 0.95 33.71
C HIS A 3 25.97 -0.19 33.35
N GLU A 4 24.67 0.06 33.40
CA GLU A 4 23.67 -0.85 32.87
C GLU A 4 23.88 -0.92 31.35
N ARG A 5 24.46 -2.04 30.90
CA ARG A 5 24.62 -2.31 29.47
C ARG A 5 23.25 -2.64 28.90
N GLU A 6 22.96 -2.09 27.72
CA GLU A 6 21.77 -2.49 26.97
C GLU A 6 21.82 -3.98 26.62
N PRO A 7 20.74 -4.74 26.90
CA PRO A 7 20.68 -6.16 26.60
C PRO A 7 20.73 -6.38 25.09
N THR A 8 21.39 -7.45 24.67
CA THR A 8 21.41 -7.82 23.26
C THR A 8 20.05 -8.39 22.82
N LEU A 9 19.76 -8.35 21.52
CA LEU A 9 18.54 -8.96 20.98
C LEU A 9 18.42 -10.43 21.41
N ASP A 10 19.50 -11.21 21.34
CA ASP A 10 19.47 -12.61 21.72
C ASP A 10 19.21 -12.81 23.22
N GLU A 11 19.67 -11.90 24.08
CA GLU A 11 19.34 -11.90 25.50
C GLU A 11 17.84 -11.68 25.70
N ILE A 12 17.27 -10.66 25.05
CA ILE A 12 15.83 -10.33 25.12
C ILE A 12 14.98 -11.50 24.60
N LEU A 13 15.33 -12.08 23.44
CA LEU A 13 14.60 -13.21 22.85
C LEU A 13 14.71 -14.50 23.69
N ASN A 14 15.66 -14.56 24.63
CA ASN A 14 15.82 -15.68 25.55
C ASN A 14 15.09 -15.48 26.89
N GLU A 15 14.55 -14.29 27.16
CA GLU A 15 13.78 -14.05 28.36
C GLU A 15 12.50 -14.88 28.38
N PRO A 16 12.13 -15.48 29.53
CA PRO A 16 10.99 -16.38 29.63
C PRO A 16 9.66 -15.69 29.28
N ILE A 17 9.50 -14.42 29.65
CA ILE A 17 8.31 -13.63 29.33
C ILE A 17 8.21 -13.44 27.82
N ILE A 18 9.31 -13.03 27.17
CA ILE A 18 9.36 -12.80 25.72
C ILE A 18 9.11 -14.09 24.95
N ARG A 19 9.73 -15.20 25.36
CA ARG A 19 9.49 -16.52 24.74
C ARG A 19 8.03 -16.94 24.83
N ASN A 20 7.38 -16.74 25.98
CA ASN A 20 5.97 -17.08 26.14
C ASN A 20 5.09 -16.23 25.24
N VAL A 21 5.32 -14.91 25.18
CA VAL A 21 4.57 -14.01 24.30
C VAL A 21 4.74 -14.40 22.83
N MET A 22 5.97 -14.65 22.41
CA MET A 22 6.25 -15.09 21.04
C MET A 22 5.58 -16.43 20.72
N ALA A 23 5.58 -17.38 21.66
CA ALA A 23 4.97 -18.68 21.47
C ALA A 23 3.44 -18.62 21.34
N VAL A 24 2.78 -17.69 22.06
CA VAL A 24 1.34 -17.44 21.91
C VAL A 24 1.00 -17.06 20.47
N ASP A 25 1.86 -16.26 19.84
CA ASP A 25 1.70 -15.82 18.45
C ASP A 25 2.32 -16.80 17.42
N GLY A 26 2.86 -17.94 17.86
CA GLY A 26 3.48 -18.95 16.99
C GLY A 26 4.86 -18.56 16.43
N TYR A 27 5.52 -17.57 17.03
CA TYR A 27 6.86 -17.13 16.64
C TYR A 27 7.97 -17.80 17.46
N THR A 28 9.13 -17.97 16.82
CA THR A 28 10.36 -18.44 17.45
C THR A 28 11.43 -17.35 17.36
N ALA A 29 12.47 -17.43 18.19
CA ALA A 29 13.62 -16.52 18.09
C ALA A 29 14.22 -16.49 16.67
N GLU A 30 14.22 -17.63 15.97
CA GLU A 30 14.73 -17.71 14.61
C GLU A 30 13.84 -16.98 13.60
N HIS A 31 12.51 -17.01 13.77
CA HIS A 31 11.60 -16.21 12.96
C HIS A 31 11.87 -14.71 13.14
N ILE A 32 12.09 -14.25 14.37
CA ILE A 32 12.38 -12.82 14.64
C ILE A 32 13.72 -12.41 14.03
N ARG A 33 14.77 -13.23 14.19
CA ARG A 33 16.07 -12.99 13.55
C ARG A 33 15.95 -12.93 12.03
N TYR A 34 15.17 -13.83 11.44
CA TYR A 34 14.90 -13.83 10.01
C TYR A 34 14.21 -12.54 9.55
N LEU A 35 13.16 -12.10 10.25
CA LEU A 35 12.46 -10.85 9.94
C LEU A 35 13.38 -9.63 10.07
N MET A 36 14.21 -9.57 11.10
CA MET A 36 15.18 -8.47 11.26
C MET A 36 16.21 -8.44 10.12
N ARG A 37 16.69 -9.61 9.67
CA ARG A 37 17.56 -9.70 8.48
C ARG A 37 16.86 -9.23 7.22
N GLN A 38 15.58 -9.55 7.05
CA GLN A 38 14.78 -9.07 5.91
C GLN A 38 14.61 -7.55 5.93
N VAL A 39 14.30 -6.97 7.09
CA VAL A 39 14.16 -5.52 7.24
C VAL A 39 15.50 -4.83 6.99
N ALA A 40 16.60 -5.34 7.57
CA ALA A 40 17.95 -4.81 7.33
C ALA A 40 18.34 -4.88 5.85
N GLY A 41 18.06 -5.99 5.17
CA GLY A 41 18.33 -6.16 3.73
C GLY A 41 17.41 -5.33 2.81
N ALA A 42 16.17 -5.05 3.24
CA ALA A 42 15.22 -4.23 2.50
C ALA A 42 15.56 -2.73 2.58
N GLN A 43 16.14 -2.27 3.70
CA GLN A 43 16.59 -0.89 3.90
C GLN A 43 17.83 -0.52 3.07
N MET A 44 18.56 -1.51 2.50
CA MET A 44 19.79 -1.28 1.72
C MET A 44 19.61 -1.29 0.19
N LYS A 45 18.37 -1.24 -0.33
CA LYS A 45 18.17 -1.00 -1.76
C LYS A 45 18.11 0.51 -1.99
N PRO A 46 19.16 1.19 -2.50
CA PRO A 46 18.98 2.52 -3.03
C PRO A 46 17.96 2.40 -4.16
N SER A 47 16.82 3.04 -3.99
CA SER A 47 15.77 3.14 -5.00
C SER A 47 16.31 3.95 -6.18
N LYS A 48 17.13 3.32 -7.03
CA LYS A 48 17.50 3.83 -8.35
C LYS A 48 16.35 3.52 -9.31
N ARG A 49 15.18 4.12 -9.07
CA ARG A 49 14.18 4.35 -10.11
C ARG A 49 13.42 5.63 -9.79
N ASP A 50 13.82 6.63 -10.56
CA ASP A 50 12.95 7.59 -11.24
C ASP A 50 12.24 8.62 -10.36
N GLY A 51 12.67 9.87 -10.58
CA GLY A 51 12.03 11.04 -10.04
C GLY A 51 10.57 11.14 -10.46
N ALA A 52 9.69 11.10 -9.48
CA ALA A 52 8.45 11.87 -9.46
C ALA A 52 7.91 11.82 -8.02
N PRO A 53 7.62 12.97 -7.38
CA PRO A 53 6.81 12.94 -6.17
C PRO A 53 5.42 12.45 -6.56
N GLN A 54 5.09 11.20 -6.23
CA GLN A 54 3.72 10.71 -6.38
C GLN A 54 2.84 11.49 -5.39
N ARG A 55 2.06 12.45 -5.91
CA ARG A 55 0.93 13.04 -5.20
C ARG A 55 -0.04 11.91 -4.89
N LEU A 56 -0.15 11.56 -3.61
CA LEU A 56 -1.17 10.68 -3.08
C LEU A 56 -2.55 11.24 -3.45
N PRO A 57 -3.41 10.53 -4.20
CA PRO A 57 -4.79 10.93 -4.31
C PRO A 57 -5.48 10.65 -2.97
N HIS A 58 -5.86 11.71 -2.27
CA HIS A 58 -6.77 11.62 -1.14
C HIS A 58 -8.08 10.97 -1.61
N PRO A 59 -8.70 10.07 -0.82
CA PRO A 59 -10.05 9.60 -1.14
C PRO A 59 -11.02 10.77 -0.97
N ALA A 60 -11.44 11.36 -2.09
CA ALA A 60 -12.55 12.29 -2.11
C ALA A 60 -13.82 11.49 -1.77
N ILE A 61 -14.28 11.61 -0.53
CA ILE A 61 -15.61 11.16 -0.13
C ILE A 61 -16.59 12.25 -0.56
N THR A 62 -17.75 11.84 -1.10
CA THR A 62 -18.97 12.63 -1.45
C THR A 62 -19.01 13.06 -2.93
N ALA A 63 -19.98 12.74 -3.80
CA ALA A 63 -21.32 12.12 -3.75
C ALA A 63 -21.66 11.55 -5.15
N PRO A 64 -22.69 10.68 -5.31
CA PRO A 64 -23.09 10.19 -6.63
C PRO A 64 -23.93 11.26 -7.35
N SER A 65 -23.38 11.85 -8.41
CA SER A 65 -24.20 12.56 -9.41
C SER A 65 -24.35 11.69 -10.63
N ALA A 66 -25.61 11.40 -10.95
CA ALA A 66 -26.06 10.69 -12.12
C ALA A 66 -25.58 11.34 -13.43
N GLY A 67 -25.53 10.54 -14.50
CA GLY A 67 -25.77 11.05 -15.84
C GLY A 67 -24.75 10.67 -16.91
N ALA A 68 -25.14 9.69 -17.72
CA ALA A 68 -24.87 9.59 -19.16
C ALA A 68 -23.42 9.31 -19.61
N HIS A 69 -23.13 8.02 -19.71
CA HIS A 69 -22.30 7.48 -20.77
C HIS A 69 -23.13 7.52 -22.07
N LEU A 70 -22.75 8.34 -23.06
CA LEU A 70 -23.18 8.08 -24.43
C LEU A 70 -22.06 8.42 -25.40
N LYS A 71 -21.61 7.36 -26.07
CA LYS A 71 -20.54 7.32 -27.07
C LYS A 71 -20.87 8.25 -28.23
N HIS A 72 -19.88 9.05 -28.60
CA HIS A 72 -19.89 9.91 -29.77
C HIS A 72 -19.18 9.16 -30.91
N ASP A 73 -19.93 8.36 -31.69
CA ASP A 73 -19.43 7.80 -32.95
C ASP A 73 -20.63 7.56 -33.88
N GLY A 74 -20.76 8.39 -34.91
CA GLY A 74 -21.89 8.34 -35.81
C GLY A 74 -21.82 9.43 -36.88
N HIS A 75 -20.78 9.36 -37.70
CA HIS A 75 -20.68 10.11 -38.96
C HIS A 75 -21.85 9.68 -39.87
N ARG A 76 -22.89 10.52 -40.03
CA ARG A 76 -23.76 10.45 -41.21
C ARG A 76 -24.27 11.85 -41.55
N SER A 77 -23.62 12.45 -42.54
CA SER A 77 -24.09 13.64 -43.24
C SER A 77 -25.33 13.31 -44.06
N ALA A 78 -26.41 14.06 -43.86
CA ALA A 78 -27.33 14.60 -44.89
C ALA A 78 -28.65 15.10 -44.26
N PRO A 79 -29.00 16.39 -44.39
CA PRO A 79 -30.38 16.86 -44.53
C PRO A 79 -30.63 17.22 -46.03
N PRO A 80 -31.77 17.77 -46.47
CA PRO A 80 -33.10 17.93 -45.86
C PRO A 80 -34.23 17.41 -46.81
N ASP A 81 -35.47 17.73 -46.43
CA ASP A 81 -36.70 17.74 -47.24
C ASP A 81 -37.48 16.43 -47.44
N ALA A 82 -38.67 16.35 -46.84
CA ALA A 82 -39.91 16.74 -47.53
C ALA A 82 -41.16 16.34 -46.72
N SER A 83 -42.10 17.29 -46.62
CA SER A 83 -43.57 17.13 -46.54
C SER A 83 -44.16 16.39 -45.32
N SER A 84 -45.36 16.66 -44.82
CA SER A 84 -46.46 17.56 -45.16
C SER A 84 -47.35 17.60 -43.91
N THR A 85 -48.04 18.70 -43.65
CA THR A 85 -49.18 18.70 -42.72
C THR A 85 -50.28 19.54 -43.34
N ASP A 86 -51.32 18.84 -43.79
CA ASP A 86 -52.73 19.23 -43.65
C ASP A 86 -53.47 17.98 -43.16
#